data_AF-A0A366KZ31-F1
#
_entry.id   AF-A0A366KZ31-F1
#
_cell.length_a   1.000
_cell.length_b   1.000
_cell.length_c   1.000
_cell.angle_alpha   90.00
_cell.angle_beta   90.00
_cell.angle_gamma   90.00
#
_symmetry.space_group_name_H-M   'P 1'
#
loop_
_entity.id
_entity.type
_entity.pdbx_description
1 polymer ?
#
loop_
_entity_poly.entity_id
_entity_poly.type
_entity_poly.pdbx_seq_one_letter_code
_entity_poly.pdbx_strand_id
1 'polypeptide(L)' 'MFFNKKGSAYKQLDSKAKEGLKKKADILAMLHSNPLLIKRPAIEDGDFLYFGFDETSCENHFFHQP' A
#
# COMPACT_ATOMS: atom_id res chain seq x y z
N MET A 1 -1.15 6.70 2.15
CA MET A 1 -1.55 5.59 3.06
C MET A 1 -1.56 4.29 2.26
N PHE A 2 -0.77 3.30 2.68
CA PHE A 2 -0.42 2.11 1.89
C PHE A 2 -1.41 0.94 1.99
N PHE A 3 -2.50 1.12 2.73
CA PHE A 3 -3.45 0.05 2.99
C PHE A 3 -4.59 0.01 1.97
N ASN A 4 -4.99 -1.20 1.59
CA ASN A 4 -6.18 -1.47 0.79
C ASN A 4 -7.46 -1.37 1.64
N LYS A 5 -7.86 -0.14 2.01
CA LYS A 5 -9.07 0.10 2.85
C LYS A 5 -10.37 -0.46 2.26
N LYS A 6 -10.46 -0.56 0.94
CA LYS A 6 -11.66 -1.05 0.24
C LYS A 6 -11.69 -2.60 0.17
N GLY A 7 -10.55 -3.24 0.36
CA GLY A 7 -10.39 -4.70 0.31
C GLY A 7 -11.08 -5.42 1.48
N SER A 8 -11.47 -6.67 1.22
CA SER A 8 -12.10 -7.56 2.22
C SER A 8 -11.20 -7.75 3.44
N ALA A 9 -9.90 -7.97 3.23
CA ALA A 9 -8.92 -8.15 4.31
C ALA A 9 -8.93 -6.98 5.32
N TYR A 10 -9.05 -5.73 4.86
CA TYR A 10 -9.12 -4.57 5.75
C TYR A 10 -10.47 -4.45 6.45
N LYS A 11 -11.56 -4.74 5.74
CA LYS A 11 -12.93 -4.70 6.29
C LYS A 11 -13.13 -5.72 7.41
N GLN A 12 -12.49 -6.88 7.30
CA GLN A 12 -12.53 -7.98 8.28
C GLN A 12 -11.67 -7.74 9.52
N LEU A 13 -10.80 -6.72 9.53
CA LEU A 13 -10.02 -6.38 10.74
C LEU A 13 -10.95 -5.93 11.86
N ASP A 14 -10.74 -6.51 13.05
CA ASP A 14 -11.37 -6.07 14.28
C ASP A 14 -10.83 -4.71 14.74
N SER A 15 -11.42 -4.15 15.79
CA SER A 15 -11.02 -2.85 16.33
C SER A 15 -9.57 -2.83 16.83
N LYS A 16 -9.09 -3.93 17.43
CA LYS A 16 -7.74 -4.03 17.98
C LYS A 16 -6.68 -4.05 16.87
N ALA A 17 -6.93 -4.79 15.80
CA ALA A 17 -6.09 -4.82 14.61
C ALA A 17 -6.07 -3.44 13.90
N LYS A 18 -7.22 -2.74 13.86
CA LYS A 18 -7.30 -1.36 13.37
C LYS A 18 -6.57 -0.34 14.24
N GLU A 19 -6.42 -0.59 15.53
CA GLU A 19 -5.56 0.22 16.40
C GLU A 19 -4.08 -0.09 16.20
N GLY A 20 -3.72 -1.36 15.98
CA GLY A 20 -2.36 -1.78 15.60
C GLY A 20 -1.88 -1.08 14.32
N LEU A 21 -2.80 -0.85 13.37
CA LEU A 21 -2.55 -0.04 12.15
C LEU A 21 -2.11 1.41 12.40
N LYS A 22 -2.27 1.95 13.62
CA LYS A 22 -1.83 3.30 13.99
C LYS A 22 -0.41 3.33 14.56
N LYS A 23 0.13 2.18 14.98
CA LYS A 23 1.45 2.05 15.60
C LYS A 23 2.47 1.56 14.58
N LYS A 24 3.47 2.39 14.25
CA LYS A 24 4.48 2.07 13.20
C LYS A 24 5.16 0.71 13.38
N ALA A 25 5.51 0.33 14.61
CA ALA A 25 6.17 -0.95 14.89
C ALA A 25 5.27 -2.17 14.58
N ASP A 26 3.97 -2.06 14.85
CA ASP A 26 3.02 -3.17 14.68
C ASP A 26 2.57 -3.32 13.22
N ILE A 27 2.66 -2.25 12.43
CA ILE A 27 2.26 -2.23 11.02
C ILE A 27 3.08 -3.20 10.17
N LEU A 28 4.41 -3.22 10.33
CA LEU A 28 5.28 -4.04 9.47
C LEU A 28 5.01 -5.54 9.67
N ALA A 29 4.96 -5.98 10.92
CA ALA A 29 4.65 -7.36 11.27
C ALA A 29 3.28 -7.78 10.73
N MET A 30 2.28 -6.90 10.85
CA MET A 30 0.93 -7.18 10.37
C MET A 30 0.87 -7.22 8.84
N LEU A 31 1.52 -6.29 8.13
CA LEU A 31 1.60 -6.31 6.67
C LEU A 31 2.31 -7.56 6.14
N HIS A 32 3.37 -8.02 6.83
CA HIS A 32 4.06 -9.26 6.49
C HIS A 32 3.15 -10.49 6.68
N SER A 33 2.39 -10.54 7.77
CA SER A 33 1.45 -11.65 8.03
C SER A 33 0.22 -11.66 7.11
N ASN A 34 -0.19 -10.50 6.58
CA ASN A 34 -1.35 -10.36 5.70
C ASN A 34 -1.10 -9.34 4.58
N PRO A 35 -0.37 -9.73 3.51
CA PRO A 35 -0.03 -8.84 2.40
C PRO A 35 -1.25 -8.31 1.62
N LEU A 36 -2.44 -8.94 1.76
CA LEU A 36 -3.66 -8.44 1.12
C LEU A 36 -4.11 -7.08 1.67
N LEU A 37 -3.61 -6.69 2.84
CA LEU A 37 -3.79 -5.36 3.42
C LEU A 37 -3.04 -4.27 2.67
N ILE A 38 -2.04 -4.61 1.85
CA ILE A 38 -1.26 -3.64 1.07
C ILE A 38 -2.05 -3.24 -0.19
N LYS A 39 -2.08 -1.93 -0.49
CA LYS A 39 -2.66 -1.39 -1.73
C LYS A 39 -1.83 -1.90 -2.91
N ARG A 40 -2.50 -2.30 -4.00
CA ARG A 40 -1.85 -2.92 -5.17
C ARG A 40 -2.29 -2.27 -6.48
N PRO A 41 -1.44 -2.29 -7.54
CA PRO A 41 -0.03 -2.68 -7.48
C PRO A 41 0.80 -1.72 -6.61
N ALA A 42 1.95 -2.19 -6.13
CA ALA A 42 2.98 -1.36 -5.51
C ALA A 42 4.16 -1.32 -6.50
N ILE A 43 4.58 -0.13 -6.90
CA ILE A 43 5.61 0.09 -7.90
C ILE A 43 6.71 0.90 -7.22
N GLU A 44 7.95 0.43 -7.30
CA GLU A 44 9.12 1.03 -6.68
C GLU A 44 10.19 1.24 -7.75
N ASP A 45 10.74 2.46 -7.80
CA ASP A 45 11.84 2.86 -8.69
C ASP A 45 12.74 3.88 -7.99
N GLY A 46 13.85 3.41 -7.41
CA GLY A 46 14.73 4.24 -6.59
C GLY A 46 13.99 4.90 -5.42
N ASP A 47 13.93 6.23 -5.42
CA ASP A 47 13.21 7.01 -4.40
C ASP A 47 11.71 7.17 -4.69
N PHE A 48 11.22 6.62 -5.81
CA PHE A 48 9.81 6.64 -6.18
C PHE A 48 9.07 5.41 -5.67
N LEU A 49 7.97 5.64 -4.95
CA LEU A 49 7.09 4.60 -4.47
C LEU A 49 5.63 4.95 -4.78
N TYR A 50 4.99 4.14 -5.62
CA TYR A 50 3.65 4.36 -6.11
C TYR A 50 2.70 3.20 -5.81
N PHE A 51 1.43 3.51 -5.53
CA PHE A 51 0.42 2.51 -5.18
C PHE A 51 -0.87 2.68 -5.97
N GLY A 52 -1.20 1.65 -6.74
CA GLY A 52 -2.27 1.68 -7.74
C GLY A 52 -1.68 1.77 -9.15
N PHE A 53 -2.55 2.02 -10.11
CA PHE A 53 -2.18 2.34 -11.47
C PHE A 53 -2.96 3.59 -11.90
N ASP A 54 -2.26 4.54 -12.47
CA ASP A 54 -2.78 5.74 -13.12
C ASP A 54 -1.87 6.00 -14.32
N GLU A 55 -2.46 6.07 -15.50
CA GLU A 55 -1.73 6.16 -16.77
C GLU A 55 -0.86 7.41 -16.81
N THR A 56 -1.44 8.59 -16.58
CA THR A 56 -0.72 9.87 -16.54
C THR A 56 0.44 9.87 -15.54
N SER A 57 0.23 9.35 -14.33
CA SER A 57 1.28 9.25 -13.31
C SER A 57 2.42 8.33 -13.75
N CYS A 58 2.09 7.21 -14.42
CA CYS A 58 3.10 6.29 -14.92
C CYS A 58 3.84 6.86 -16.13
N GLU A 59 3.15 7.51 -17.07
CA GLU A 59 3.74 8.20 -18.22
C GLU A 59 4.75 9.25 -17.78
N ASN A 60 4.40 10.09 -16.81
CA ASN A 60 5.26 11.15 -16.28
C ASN A 60 6.54 10.63 -15.61
N HIS A 61 6.51 9.43 -15.03
CA HIS A 61 7.63 8.90 -14.26
C HIS A 61 8.50 7.90 -15.06
N PHE A 62 7.86 6.97 -15.78
CA PHE A 62 8.54 5.85 -16.43
C PHE A 62 8.80 6.04 -17.92
N PHE A 63 7.99 6.87 -18.60
CA PHE A 63 7.99 6.98 -20.05
C PHE A 63 8.49 8.34 -20.57
N HIS A 64 8.76 9.29 -19.67
CA HIS A 64 9.53 10.48 -20.02
C HIS A 64 11.02 10.14 -20.04
N GLN A 65 11.52 9.75 -21.21
CA GLN A 65 12.95 9.91 -21.54
C GLN A 65 13.13 11.23 -22.32
N PRO A 66 14.31 11.87 -22.25
CA PRO A 66 14.63 13.01 -23.10
C PRO A 66 14.53 12.70 -24.59
#